data_AF-A0A433PXP2-F1
#
_entry.id   AF-A0A433PXP2-F1
#
_cell.length_a   1.000
_cell.length_b   1.000
_cell.length_c   1.000
_cell.angle_alpha   90.00
_cell.angle_beta   90.00
_cell.angle_gamma   90.00
#
_symmetry.space_group_name_H-M   'P 1'
#
loop_
_entity.id
_entity.type
_entity.pdbx_description
1 polymer ?
#
loop_
_entity_poly.entity_id
_entity_poly.type
_entity_poly.pdbx_seq_one_letter_code
_entity_poly.pdbx_strand_id
1 'polypeptide(L)'
;MNRVVALRLSAPLYTALRPSLTAPLLYSSIVRYQINHNSISARPSPQFTLFDDVKPNSTPRGRLRRDEEISHTHVTFIDEEGKLFSNVSVQQILRSIDRSAYFLIEVDPNAQPQPVCRAIAKKLLFDKQKASKNKKKNTFSPEQVLKEIQFGWNVAEHDVKHKLNHARQFLERGNKVNIVISSKKGAPKVTNEAQMTLIGKVKDELSSFASLVKGPMLNNEQALLMFEMREPVGGKVKANGVEEEG
;
A
#
# COMPACT_ATOMS: atom_id res chain seq x y z
N MET A 1 70.03 -31.00 32.45
CA MET A 1 70.32 -32.41 32.79
C MET A 1 69.17 -32.97 33.62
N ASN A 2 69.02 -34.30 33.69
CA ASN A 2 68.46 -35.13 34.79
C ASN A 2 67.22 -34.60 35.57
N ARG A 3 66.04 -35.24 35.60
CA ARG A 3 65.61 -36.66 35.84
C ARG A 3 64.91 -36.76 37.21
N VAL A 4 63.79 -37.49 37.29
CA VAL A 4 63.44 -38.48 38.36
C VAL A 4 63.07 -37.92 39.77
N VAL A 5 62.04 -38.38 40.52
CA VAL A 5 60.87 -39.26 40.23
C VAL A 5 59.87 -39.28 41.41
N ALA A 6 58.57 -39.56 41.14
CA ALA A 6 57.53 -40.05 42.08
C ALA A 6 57.21 -39.18 43.34
N LEU A 7 56.15 -39.38 44.15
CA LEU A 7 55.24 -40.52 44.44
C LEU A 7 53.75 -40.06 44.40
N ARG A 8 52.79 -40.87 43.91
CA ARG A 8 51.94 -41.84 44.67
C ARG A 8 51.32 -41.26 45.97
N LEU A 9 50.04 -41.47 46.31
CA LEU A 9 48.93 -42.26 45.72
C LEU A 9 47.61 -41.89 46.45
N SER A 10 46.48 -41.68 45.74
CA SER A 10 45.12 -42.10 46.16
C SER A 10 43.99 -41.58 45.24
N ALA A 11 43.64 -42.38 44.23
CA ALA A 11 42.26 -42.51 43.76
C ALA A 11 41.54 -43.53 44.72
N PRO A 12 40.25 -43.94 44.57
CA PRO A 12 39.45 -43.89 43.33
C PRO A 12 37.90 -43.80 43.43
N LEU A 13 37.27 -43.87 42.25
CA LEU A 13 35.86 -44.22 41.96
C LEU A 13 34.76 -43.16 42.22
N TYR A 14 33.63 -43.15 41.50
CA TYR A 14 33.17 -44.08 40.45
C TYR A 14 32.69 -43.38 39.15
N THR A 15 33.18 -43.88 38.02
CA THR A 15 32.73 -43.66 36.62
C THR A 15 31.21 -43.93 36.49
N ALA A 16 30.32 -43.08 35.97
CA ALA A 16 30.23 -42.36 34.70
C ALA A 16 29.77 -43.20 33.48
N LEU A 17 28.86 -42.60 32.69
CA LEU A 17 28.50 -42.80 31.27
C LEU A 17 27.95 -44.15 30.71
N ARG A 18 26.93 -43.95 29.86
CA ARG A 18 26.58 -44.59 28.55
C ARG A 18 27.72 -45.34 27.82
N PRO A 19 27.47 -46.29 26.89
CA PRO A 19 26.29 -46.44 26.00
C PRO A 19 25.58 -47.82 26.20
N SER A 20 24.94 -48.55 25.27
CA SER A 20 24.78 -48.54 23.79
C SER A 20 23.48 -49.23 23.31
N LEU A 21 23.38 -49.59 22.01
CA LEU A 21 22.36 -50.48 21.45
C LEU A 21 22.96 -51.87 21.17
N THR A 22 22.17 -52.94 21.38
CA THR A 22 22.08 -54.12 20.50
C THR A 22 20.81 -54.93 20.77
N ALA A 23 20.13 -55.38 19.71
CA ALA A 23 19.19 -56.51 19.72
C ALA A 23 19.99 -57.79 19.27
N PRO A 24 19.46 -59.05 19.20
CA PRO A 24 18.18 -59.39 18.56
C PRO A 24 17.46 -60.73 18.95
N LEU A 25 16.43 -61.07 18.15
CA LEU A 25 15.86 -62.40 17.81
C LEU A 25 15.08 -63.29 18.83
N LEU A 26 13.76 -63.38 18.54
CA LEU A 26 12.96 -64.60 18.24
C LEU A 26 12.38 -65.53 19.34
N TYR A 27 11.08 -65.81 19.13
CA TYR A 27 10.31 -67.04 19.44
C TYR A 27 10.08 -67.35 20.94
N SER A 28 8.85 -67.57 21.42
CA SER A 28 7.78 -68.37 20.79
C SER A 28 6.35 -67.84 21.03
N SER A 29 5.36 -68.59 20.54
CA SER A 29 3.93 -68.23 20.46
C SER A 29 3.11 -68.50 21.73
N ILE A 30 2.14 -67.61 22.05
CA ILE A 30 0.80 -67.99 22.56
C ILE A 30 -0.28 -66.99 22.08
N VAL A 31 -1.00 -67.43 21.04
CA VAL A 31 -2.44 -67.34 20.74
C VAL A 31 -3.36 -66.43 21.63
N ARG A 32 -4.02 -65.47 20.96
CA ARG A 32 -5.36 -64.84 21.22
C ARG A 32 -5.64 -64.16 22.58
N TYR A 33 -6.01 -62.87 22.50
CA TYR A 33 -7.44 -62.51 22.51
C TYR A 33 -7.69 -61.23 21.71
N GLN A 34 -8.83 -61.13 21.01
CA GLN A 34 -9.18 -59.97 20.18
C GLN A 34 -10.37 -59.23 20.80
N ILE A 35 -10.08 -58.19 21.59
CA ILE A 35 -11.11 -57.32 22.19
C ILE A 35 -11.10 -56.00 21.44
N ASN A 36 -12.04 -55.85 20.49
CA ASN A 36 -12.26 -54.59 19.79
C ASN A 36 -13.18 -53.70 20.63
N HIS A 37 -12.59 -52.76 21.38
CA HIS A 37 -13.31 -51.70 22.08
C HIS A 37 -12.86 -50.36 21.53
N ASN A 38 -13.82 -49.56 21.06
CA ASN A 38 -13.57 -48.28 20.40
C ASN A 38 -12.59 -47.42 21.19
N SER A 39 -11.47 -47.08 20.57
CA SER A 39 -10.59 -46.02 21.04
C SER A 39 -11.33 -44.68 20.88
N ILE A 40 -12.10 -44.31 21.90
CA ILE A 40 -12.62 -42.95 22.06
C ILE A 40 -11.41 -42.05 22.25
N SER A 41 -10.89 -41.55 21.13
CA SER A 41 -9.94 -40.46 21.08
C SER A 41 -10.63 -39.25 21.69
N ALA A 42 -10.41 -39.05 23.00
CA ALA A 42 -10.78 -37.85 23.71
C ALA A 42 -9.95 -36.70 23.15
N ARG A 43 -10.42 -36.15 22.02
CA ARG A 43 -9.93 -34.86 21.52
C ARG A 43 -10.11 -33.88 22.67
N PRO A 44 -9.05 -33.20 23.16
CA PRO A 44 -9.23 -32.16 24.15
C PRO A 44 -10.17 -31.13 23.53
N SER A 45 -11.29 -30.85 24.20
CA SER A 45 -12.20 -29.80 23.78
C SER A 45 -11.38 -28.52 23.59
N PRO A 46 -11.41 -27.86 22.43
CA PRO A 46 -10.76 -26.58 22.29
C PRO A 46 -11.41 -25.65 23.31
N GLN A 47 -10.65 -25.24 24.32
CA GLN A 47 -11.10 -24.18 25.23
C GLN A 47 -11.24 -22.94 24.35
N PHE A 48 -12.48 -22.58 24.06
CA PHE A 48 -12.79 -21.44 23.21
C PHE A 48 -12.54 -20.17 24.01
N THR A 49 -11.27 -19.78 24.10
CA THR A 49 -10.80 -18.58 24.75
C THR A 49 -11.31 -17.38 23.97
N LEU A 50 -12.47 -16.89 24.39
CA LEU A 50 -13.29 -15.85 23.74
C LEU A 50 -12.65 -14.44 23.79
N PHE A 51 -11.32 -14.39 23.88
CA PHE A 51 -10.51 -13.22 24.23
C PHE A 51 -9.18 -13.14 23.44
N ASP A 52 -8.72 -14.21 22.79
CA ASP A 52 -7.35 -14.34 22.22
C ASP A 52 -7.15 -13.72 20.80
N ASP A 53 -7.92 -12.70 20.42
CA ASP A 53 -7.69 -11.97 19.14
C ASP A 53 -7.85 -10.44 19.24
N VAL A 54 -7.87 -9.87 20.45
CA VAL A 54 -7.80 -8.42 20.66
C VAL A 54 -6.36 -7.95 20.43
N LYS A 55 -5.97 -7.74 19.16
CA LYS A 55 -4.66 -7.17 18.79
C LYS A 55 -4.47 -5.80 19.46
N PRO A 56 -3.62 -5.67 20.50
CA PRO A 56 -3.79 -4.61 21.49
C PRO A 56 -3.25 -3.24 21.05
N ASN A 57 -2.80 -3.07 19.80
CA ASN A 57 -2.16 -1.81 19.40
C ASN A 57 -2.19 -1.46 17.90
N SER A 58 -3.32 -1.68 17.21
CA SER A 58 -3.49 -1.09 15.87
C SER A 58 -3.68 0.43 15.93
N THR A 59 -2.86 1.20 15.21
CA THR A 59 -3.02 2.65 15.14
C THR A 59 -4.30 3.04 14.39
N PRO A 60 -5.04 4.07 14.85
CA PRO A 60 -6.28 4.48 14.20
C PRO A 60 -6.01 5.04 12.79
N ARG A 61 -6.39 4.28 11.76
CA ARG A 61 -6.10 4.61 10.34
C ARG A 61 -6.49 6.06 10.00
N GLY A 62 -5.49 6.88 9.70
CA GLY A 62 -5.66 8.28 9.27
C GLY A 62 -5.62 9.34 10.38
N ARG A 63 -5.27 8.99 11.63
CA ARG A 63 -5.00 9.96 12.71
C ARG A 63 -3.97 9.44 13.72
N LEU A 64 -3.49 10.33 14.59
CA LEU A 64 -2.66 9.98 15.75
C LEU A 64 -3.51 9.30 16.86
N ARG A 65 -2.84 8.59 17.78
CA ARG A 65 -3.44 8.09 19.02
C ARG A 65 -3.77 9.26 19.95
N ARG A 66 -4.84 9.14 20.72
CA ARG A 66 -5.35 10.20 21.59
C ARG A 66 -5.88 9.64 22.90
N ASP A 67 -5.71 10.41 23.97
CA ASP A 67 -6.36 10.19 25.26
C ASP A 67 -6.14 8.73 25.78
N GLU A 68 -7.20 7.96 25.95
CA GLU A 68 -7.19 6.56 26.42
C GLU A 68 -6.58 5.55 25.42
N GLU A 69 -6.31 5.95 24.17
CA GLU A 69 -5.63 5.12 23.17
C GLU A 69 -4.11 5.04 23.40
N ILE A 70 -3.55 5.92 24.24
CA ILE A 70 -2.11 6.03 24.48
C ILE A 70 -1.67 4.90 25.42
N SER A 71 -0.94 3.91 24.88
CA SER A 71 -0.57 2.68 25.59
C SER A 71 0.60 2.85 26.58
N HIS A 72 1.25 4.01 26.59
CA HIS A 72 2.48 4.28 27.34
C HIS A 72 2.18 4.80 28.75
N THR A 73 2.75 4.19 29.79
CA THR A 73 2.49 4.60 31.20
C THR A 73 3.09 5.96 31.53
N HIS A 74 4.33 6.20 31.10
CA HIS A 74 5.11 7.42 31.35
C HIS A 74 5.49 8.06 30.01
N VAL A 75 5.34 9.37 29.91
CA VAL A 75 5.54 10.14 28.67
C VAL A 75 6.23 11.46 28.95
N THR A 76 6.85 12.03 27.91
CA THR A 76 7.22 13.44 27.90
C THR A 76 5.99 14.25 27.50
N PHE A 77 5.52 15.12 28.38
CA PHE A 77 4.33 15.95 28.17
C PHE A 77 4.72 17.36 27.71
N ILE A 78 4.03 17.85 26.68
CA ILE A 78 4.05 19.25 26.24
C ILE A 78 2.68 19.86 26.53
N ASP A 79 2.68 20.89 27.36
CA ASP A 79 1.48 21.62 27.76
C ASP A 79 0.98 22.58 26.68
N GLU A 80 -0.19 23.18 26.91
CA GLU A 80 -0.81 24.17 26.02
C GLU A 80 0.07 25.41 25.80
N GLU A 81 0.75 25.86 26.86
CA GLU A 81 1.74 26.94 26.84
C GLU A 81 3.07 26.54 26.18
N GLY A 82 3.22 25.28 25.74
CA GLY A 82 4.46 24.72 25.20
C GLY A 82 5.48 24.28 26.26
N LYS A 83 5.12 24.36 27.55
CA LYS A 83 5.96 23.92 28.68
C LYS A 83 6.19 22.41 28.64
N LEU A 84 7.45 22.00 28.79
CA LEU A 84 7.87 20.60 28.78
C LEU A 84 7.89 20.02 30.20
N PHE A 85 7.31 18.84 30.39
CA PHE A 85 7.41 18.04 31.60
C PHE A 85 7.85 16.62 31.24
N SER A 86 9.01 16.18 31.74
CA SER A 86 9.54 14.84 31.50
C SER A 86 9.05 13.83 32.56
N ASN A 87 8.93 12.55 32.17
CA ASN A 87 8.59 11.45 33.07
C ASN A 87 7.28 11.61 33.85
N VAL A 88 6.23 12.10 33.19
CA VAL A 88 4.89 12.25 33.79
C VAL A 88 4.01 11.07 33.38
N SER A 89 3.17 10.58 34.30
CA SER A 89 2.23 9.49 33.98
C SER A 89 1.03 9.98 33.16
N VAL A 90 0.58 9.20 32.17
CA VAL A 90 -0.58 9.56 31.33
C VAL A 90 -1.85 9.74 32.18
N GLN A 91 -2.01 8.93 33.23
CA GLN A 91 -3.12 9.03 34.17
C GLN A 91 -3.14 10.35 34.97
N GLN A 92 -1.98 10.95 35.24
CA GLN A 92 -1.89 12.27 35.86
C GLN A 92 -2.24 13.38 34.86
N ILE A 93 -1.71 13.30 33.63
CA ILE A 93 -1.98 14.28 32.56
C ILE A 93 -3.48 14.33 32.21
N LEU A 94 -4.14 13.17 32.10
CA LEU A 94 -5.57 13.05 31.84
C LEU A 94 -6.47 13.55 33.00
N ARG A 95 -5.89 13.86 34.17
CA ARG A 95 -6.57 14.48 35.32
C ARG A 95 -6.28 15.98 35.44
N SER A 96 -5.15 16.46 34.93
CA SER A 96 -4.79 17.89 34.96
C SER A 96 -5.35 18.67 33.77
N ILE A 97 -5.49 18.04 32.60
CA ILE A 97 -6.07 18.66 31.40
C ILE A 97 -7.60 18.71 31.49
N ASP A 98 -8.21 19.83 31.08
CA ASP A 98 -9.66 19.86 30.83
C ASP A 98 -10.03 18.97 29.63
N ARG A 99 -10.57 17.79 29.96
CA ARG A 99 -11.13 16.83 28.99
C ARG A 99 -12.31 17.40 28.19
N SER A 100 -12.86 18.56 28.52
CA SER A 100 -13.89 19.25 27.73
C SER A 100 -13.31 20.01 26.53
N ALA A 101 -12.27 20.83 26.74
CA ALA A 101 -11.71 21.72 25.71
C ALA A 101 -10.50 21.14 24.95
N TYR A 102 -9.83 20.10 25.47
CA TYR A 102 -8.56 19.58 24.95
C TYR A 102 -8.57 18.06 24.70
N PHE A 103 -7.58 17.60 23.94
CA PHE A 103 -7.21 16.19 23.82
C PHE A 103 -5.71 16.03 24.07
N LEU A 104 -5.32 14.94 24.72
CA LEU A 104 -3.91 14.52 24.82
C LEU A 104 -3.57 13.72 23.57
N ILE A 105 -2.55 14.13 22.81
CA ILE A 105 -2.19 13.47 21.54
C ILE A 105 -0.73 13.02 21.58
N GLU A 106 -0.53 11.74 21.27
CA GLU A 106 0.78 11.15 21.01
C GLU A 106 1.32 11.71 19.68
N VAL A 107 2.39 12.52 19.75
CA VAL A 107 3.01 13.17 18.59
C VAL A 107 4.12 12.28 18.04
N ASP A 108 5.06 11.89 18.91
CA ASP A 108 6.24 11.11 18.54
C ASP A 108 6.32 9.83 19.42
N PRO A 109 5.74 8.69 18.97
CA PRO A 109 5.72 7.44 19.74
C PRO A 109 7.09 6.76 19.85
N ASN A 110 8.05 7.13 19.00
CA ASN A 110 9.37 6.50 18.90
C ASN A 110 10.48 7.30 19.61
N ALA A 111 10.14 8.38 20.31
CA ALA A 111 11.13 9.23 20.97
C ALA A 111 11.77 8.54 22.18
N GLN A 112 13.09 8.71 22.32
CA GLN A 112 13.87 8.21 23.45
C GLN A 112 14.30 9.40 24.34
N PRO A 113 14.28 9.27 25.68
CA PRO A 113 13.99 8.07 26.45
C PRO A 113 12.49 7.75 26.63
N GLN A 114 11.59 8.67 26.25
CA GLN A 114 10.14 8.50 26.39
C GLN A 114 9.37 9.16 25.24
N PRO A 115 8.24 8.59 24.80
CA PRO A 115 7.41 9.15 23.73
C PRO A 115 6.84 10.53 24.10
N VAL A 116 6.62 11.37 23.08
CA VAL A 116 6.16 12.75 23.27
C VAL A 116 4.66 12.86 23.07
N CYS A 117 3.95 13.32 24.10
CA CYS A 117 2.53 13.61 24.08
C CYS A 117 2.29 15.12 24.29
N ARG A 118 1.30 15.71 23.62
CA ARG A 118 0.99 17.13 23.70
C ARG A 118 -0.50 17.39 23.92
N ALA A 119 -0.82 18.36 24.78
CA ALA A 119 -2.17 18.92 24.90
C ALA A 119 -2.52 19.74 23.65
N ILE A 120 -3.65 19.44 22.99
CA ILE A 120 -4.11 20.20 21.82
C ILE A 120 -5.61 20.47 21.91
N ALA A 121 -6.00 21.75 21.80
CA ALA A 121 -7.40 22.18 21.85
C ALA A 121 -8.23 21.51 20.74
N LYS A 122 -9.42 21.02 21.08
CA LYS A 122 -10.32 20.29 20.16
C LYS A 122 -10.69 21.11 18.93
N LYS A 123 -10.92 22.42 19.13
CA LYS A 123 -11.20 23.38 18.06
C LYS A 123 -10.08 23.42 17.02
N LEU A 124 -8.82 23.53 17.44
CA LEU A 124 -7.67 23.55 16.54
C LEU A 124 -7.52 22.25 15.72
N LEU A 125 -7.89 21.11 16.28
CA LEU A 125 -7.88 19.82 15.59
C LEU A 125 -9.01 19.74 14.55
N PHE A 126 -10.21 20.21 14.90
CA PHE A 126 -11.34 20.30 13.98
C PHE A 126 -11.02 21.26 12.81
N ASP A 127 -10.48 22.45 13.11
CA ASP A 127 -10.11 23.44 12.10
C ASP A 127 -8.97 22.94 11.19
N LYS A 128 -7.94 22.28 11.75
CA LYS A 128 -6.92 21.58 10.95
C LYS A 128 -7.50 20.48 10.08
N GLN A 129 -8.48 19.70 10.57
CA GLN A 129 -9.13 18.66 9.77
C GLN A 129 -10.02 19.26 8.66
N LYS A 130 -10.76 20.33 8.94
CA LYS A 130 -11.59 21.08 7.99
C LYS A 130 -10.72 21.73 6.91
N ALA A 131 -9.63 22.39 7.30
CA ALA A 131 -8.63 22.93 6.38
C ALA A 131 -7.98 21.83 5.53
N SER A 132 -7.65 20.67 6.11
CA SER A 132 -7.09 19.52 5.37
C SER A 132 -8.09 18.93 4.37
N LYS A 133 -9.37 18.82 4.74
CA LYS A 133 -10.46 18.41 3.85
C LYS A 133 -10.66 19.40 2.70
N ASN A 134 -10.64 20.70 2.99
CA ASN A 134 -10.79 21.74 1.97
C ASN A 134 -9.56 21.82 1.05
N LYS A 135 -8.34 21.71 1.58
CA LYS A 135 -7.12 21.56 0.76
C LYS A 135 -7.20 20.32 -0.13
N LYS A 136 -7.63 19.16 0.38
CA LYS A 136 -7.85 17.96 -0.45
C LYS A 136 -8.92 18.13 -1.52
N LYS A 137 -9.90 19.03 -1.36
CA LYS A 137 -10.89 19.39 -2.41
C LYS A 137 -10.33 20.39 -3.41
N ASN A 138 -9.56 21.38 -2.99
CA ASN A 138 -9.04 22.44 -3.87
C ASN A 138 -7.76 22.01 -4.60
N THR A 139 -6.96 21.12 -4.01
CA THR A 139 -5.88 20.38 -4.69
C THR A 139 -6.43 19.18 -5.47
N PHE A 140 -7.75 18.91 -5.35
CA PHE A 140 -8.53 18.28 -6.42
C PHE A 140 -8.88 19.30 -7.52
N SER A 141 -7.94 20.20 -7.86
CA SER A 141 -7.61 20.41 -9.27
C SER A 141 -7.73 19.05 -9.96
N PRO A 142 -8.57 18.89 -10.99
CA PRO A 142 -8.95 17.56 -11.47
C PRO A 142 -7.68 16.79 -11.78
N GLU A 143 -7.37 15.80 -10.93
CA GLU A 143 -6.18 14.96 -11.07
C GLU A 143 -6.20 14.47 -12.51
N GLN A 144 -5.10 14.64 -13.26
CA GLN A 144 -5.11 14.42 -14.71
C GLN A 144 -5.22 12.91 -15.01
N VAL A 145 -6.40 12.34 -14.78
CA VAL A 145 -6.61 10.90 -14.74
C VAL A 145 -6.30 10.37 -16.11
N LEU A 146 -5.32 9.46 -16.18
CA LEU A 146 -5.02 8.76 -17.41
C LEU A 146 -6.27 7.98 -17.83
N LYS A 147 -6.93 8.45 -18.90
CA LYS A 147 -8.10 7.80 -19.50
C LYS A 147 -7.63 6.94 -20.64
N GLU A 148 -7.87 5.64 -20.54
CA GLU A 148 -7.54 4.70 -21.62
C GLU A 148 -8.70 4.55 -22.61
N ILE A 149 -8.39 4.54 -23.90
CA ILE A 149 -9.35 4.28 -24.99
C ILE A 149 -8.79 3.17 -25.86
N GLN A 150 -9.51 2.05 -25.90
CA GLN A 150 -9.09 0.87 -26.66
C GLN A 150 -9.74 0.83 -28.06
N PHE A 151 -8.90 0.67 -29.07
CA PHE A 151 -9.27 0.48 -30.47
C PHE A 151 -8.94 -0.95 -30.90
N GLY A 152 -9.75 -1.48 -31.82
CA GLY A 152 -9.39 -2.69 -32.58
C GLY A 152 -8.64 -2.29 -33.85
N TRP A 153 -7.73 -3.12 -34.38
CA TRP A 153 -7.16 -2.87 -35.71
C TRP A 153 -8.22 -2.93 -36.83
N ASN A 154 -9.09 -3.95 -36.79
CA ASN A 154 -10.21 -4.12 -37.72
C ASN A 154 -11.46 -3.32 -37.26
N VAL A 155 -11.30 -2.01 -37.06
CA VAL A 155 -12.37 -1.10 -36.61
C VAL A 155 -13.00 -0.35 -37.78
N ALA A 156 -14.33 -0.25 -37.78
CA ALA A 156 -15.05 0.56 -38.76
C ALA A 156 -14.87 2.05 -38.50
N GLU A 157 -14.74 2.86 -39.56
CA GLU A 157 -14.42 4.29 -39.49
C GLU A 157 -15.39 5.11 -38.62
N HIS A 158 -16.66 4.69 -38.55
CA HIS A 158 -17.65 5.30 -37.65
C HIS A 158 -17.32 5.09 -36.15
N ASP A 159 -16.87 3.90 -35.74
CA ASP A 159 -16.45 3.61 -34.36
C ASP A 159 -15.15 4.34 -34.01
N VAL A 160 -14.24 4.51 -34.98
CA VAL A 160 -13.04 5.37 -34.82
C VAL A 160 -13.48 6.79 -34.47
N LYS A 161 -14.30 7.42 -35.32
CA LYS A 161 -14.76 8.80 -35.12
C LYS A 161 -15.53 8.99 -33.81
N HIS A 162 -16.35 8.01 -33.42
CA HIS A 162 -17.08 8.03 -32.16
C HIS A 162 -16.14 7.99 -30.93
N LYS A 163 -15.06 7.20 -30.99
CA LYS A 163 -14.04 7.12 -29.94
C LYS A 163 -13.09 8.33 -29.91
N LEU A 164 -12.76 8.91 -31.05
CA LEU A 164 -11.98 10.15 -31.12
C LEU A 164 -12.77 11.36 -30.58
N ASN A 165 -14.09 11.39 -30.75
CA ASN A 165 -14.94 12.36 -30.05
C ASN A 165 -14.91 12.17 -28.51
N HIS A 166 -14.87 10.93 -28.01
CA HIS A 166 -14.68 10.68 -26.57
C HIS A 166 -13.28 11.08 -26.09
N ALA A 167 -12.23 10.85 -26.89
CA ALA A 167 -10.88 11.32 -26.61
C ALA A 167 -10.85 12.84 -26.44
N ARG A 168 -11.48 13.59 -27.37
CA ARG A 168 -11.63 15.04 -27.28
C ARG A 168 -12.32 15.48 -25.98
N GLN A 169 -13.44 14.85 -25.61
CA GLN A 169 -14.14 15.17 -24.35
C GLN A 169 -13.33 14.91 -23.09
N PHE A 170 -12.40 13.94 -23.09
CA PHE A 170 -11.49 13.72 -21.96
C PHE A 170 -10.37 14.77 -21.92
N LEU A 171 -9.81 15.12 -23.08
CA LEU A 171 -8.80 16.18 -23.24
C LEU A 171 -9.36 17.56 -22.82
N GLU A 172 -10.56 17.93 -23.28
CA GLU A 172 -11.28 19.16 -22.90
C GLU A 172 -11.50 19.27 -21.37
N ARG A 173 -11.59 18.13 -20.67
CA ARG A 173 -11.70 18.05 -19.21
C ARG A 173 -10.33 18.01 -18.50
N GLY A 174 -9.24 18.31 -19.21
CA GLY A 174 -7.86 18.35 -18.68
C GLY A 174 -7.21 16.98 -18.41
N ASN A 175 -7.81 15.87 -18.86
CA ASN A 175 -7.27 14.52 -18.64
C ASN A 175 -6.20 14.19 -19.69
N LYS A 176 -5.25 13.31 -19.33
CA LYS A 176 -4.34 12.70 -20.32
C LYS A 176 -5.01 11.45 -20.90
N VAL A 177 -4.90 11.26 -22.21
CA VAL A 177 -5.53 10.15 -22.93
C VAL A 177 -4.48 9.17 -23.42
N ASN A 178 -4.63 7.92 -23.00
CA ASN A 178 -3.82 6.78 -23.42
C ASN A 178 -4.60 6.00 -24.47
N ILE A 179 -4.08 5.94 -25.71
CA ILE A 179 -4.72 5.23 -26.81
C ILE A 179 -4.01 3.90 -27.00
N VAL A 180 -4.78 2.81 -26.88
CA VAL A 180 -4.31 1.44 -27.05
C VAL A 180 -5.02 0.83 -28.27
N ILE A 181 -4.32 0.75 -29.39
CA ILE A 181 -4.80 0.03 -30.58
C ILE A 181 -4.30 -1.40 -30.46
N SER A 182 -5.19 -2.39 -30.64
CA SER A 182 -4.88 -3.80 -30.36
C SER A 182 -5.69 -4.75 -31.25
N SER A 183 -5.23 -6.00 -31.41
CA SER A 183 -6.05 -7.02 -32.08
C SER A 183 -7.09 -7.59 -31.11
N LYS A 184 -8.35 -7.71 -31.56
CA LYS A 184 -9.37 -8.48 -30.82
C LYS A 184 -9.06 -9.97 -30.99
N LYS A 185 -9.21 -10.77 -29.92
CA LYS A 185 -9.02 -12.22 -29.97
C LYS A 185 -9.94 -12.81 -31.06
N GLY A 186 -9.36 -13.58 -31.99
CA GLY A 186 -10.07 -14.18 -33.12
C GLY A 186 -10.27 -13.29 -34.36
N ALA A 187 -9.82 -12.03 -34.35
CA ALA A 187 -9.82 -11.18 -35.55
C ALA A 187 -8.64 -11.52 -36.49
N PRO A 188 -8.78 -11.37 -37.82
CA PRO A 188 -7.67 -11.56 -38.76
C PRO A 188 -6.55 -10.55 -38.52
N LYS A 189 -5.30 -10.96 -38.72
CA LYS A 189 -4.14 -10.06 -38.59
C LYS A 189 -4.15 -9.00 -39.68
N VAL A 190 -3.87 -7.77 -39.29
CA VAL A 190 -3.86 -6.60 -40.18
C VAL A 190 -2.43 -6.31 -40.64
N THR A 191 -2.23 -6.09 -41.93
CA THR A 191 -0.93 -5.73 -42.52
C THR A 191 -0.35 -4.47 -41.88
N ASN A 192 0.97 -4.43 -41.66
CA ASN A 192 1.68 -3.32 -41.02
C ASN A 192 1.38 -1.96 -41.67
N GLU A 193 1.19 -1.92 -42.99
CA GLU A 193 0.81 -0.72 -43.74
C GLU A 193 -0.52 -0.14 -43.25
N ALA A 194 -1.57 -0.96 -43.17
CA ALA A 194 -2.88 -0.55 -42.67
C ALA A 194 -2.87 -0.20 -41.17
N GLN A 195 -2.02 -0.86 -40.37
CA GLN A 195 -1.77 -0.45 -38.97
C GLN A 195 -1.21 0.99 -38.91
N MET A 196 -0.20 1.29 -39.73
CA MET A 196 0.41 2.63 -39.82
C MET A 196 -0.57 3.67 -40.36
N THR A 197 -1.41 3.34 -41.34
CA THR A 197 -2.47 4.24 -41.83
C THR A 197 -3.45 4.62 -40.72
N LEU A 198 -3.87 3.66 -39.88
CA LEU A 198 -4.78 3.93 -38.78
C LEU A 198 -4.14 4.75 -37.66
N ILE A 199 -2.87 4.47 -37.32
CA ILE A 199 -2.07 5.30 -36.40
C ILE A 199 -1.98 6.74 -36.92
N GLY A 200 -1.77 6.94 -38.22
CA GLY A 200 -1.78 8.25 -38.89
C GLY A 200 -3.10 8.99 -38.67
N LYS A 201 -4.23 8.41 -39.12
CA LYS A 201 -5.57 9.01 -38.95
C LYS A 201 -5.84 9.45 -37.50
N VAL A 202 -5.56 8.58 -36.52
CA VAL A 202 -5.75 8.86 -35.09
C VAL A 202 -4.86 10.02 -34.60
N LYS A 203 -3.60 10.06 -35.03
CA LYS A 203 -2.67 11.14 -34.69
C LYS A 203 -3.12 12.48 -35.29
N ASP A 204 -3.53 12.47 -36.54
CA ASP A 204 -3.84 13.69 -37.29
C ASP A 204 -5.14 14.33 -36.77
N GLU A 205 -6.21 13.56 -36.53
CA GLU A 205 -7.46 14.07 -35.92
C GLU A 205 -7.27 14.65 -34.51
N LEU A 206 -6.31 14.12 -33.74
CA LEU A 206 -6.04 14.59 -32.37
C LEU A 206 -5.01 15.74 -32.31
N SER A 207 -4.17 15.91 -33.33
CA SER A 207 -3.12 16.95 -33.38
C SER A 207 -3.65 18.37 -33.24
N SER A 208 -4.90 18.61 -33.64
CA SER A 208 -5.61 19.89 -33.49
C SER A 208 -5.99 20.23 -32.05
N PHE A 209 -6.05 19.24 -31.15
CA PHE A 209 -6.55 19.39 -29.77
C PHE A 209 -5.51 19.02 -28.70
N ALA A 210 -4.51 18.20 -29.05
CA ALA A 210 -3.59 17.58 -28.10
C ALA A 210 -2.14 17.59 -28.56
N SER A 211 -1.21 17.71 -27.60
CA SER A 211 0.20 17.39 -27.79
C SER A 211 0.42 15.88 -27.64
N LEU A 212 1.28 15.33 -28.50
CA LEU A 212 1.72 13.93 -28.46
C LEU A 212 2.86 13.78 -27.45
N VAL A 213 2.57 13.21 -26.29
CA VAL A 213 3.52 13.02 -25.16
C VAL A 213 4.40 11.80 -25.38
N LYS A 214 3.80 10.71 -25.88
CA LYS A 214 4.51 9.49 -26.27
C LYS A 214 4.10 9.12 -27.68
N GLY A 215 5.08 9.05 -28.58
CA GLY A 215 4.89 8.58 -29.94
C GLY A 215 4.44 7.11 -30.01
N PRO A 216 4.01 6.64 -31.20
CA PRO A 216 3.49 5.29 -31.38
C PRO A 216 4.54 4.22 -31.05
N MET A 217 4.36 3.56 -29.91
CA MET A 217 5.16 2.40 -29.50
C MET A 217 4.41 1.12 -29.87
N LEU A 218 4.93 0.36 -30.83
CA LEU A 218 4.39 -0.93 -31.23
C LEU A 218 5.01 -2.07 -30.41
N ASN A 219 4.21 -2.62 -29.48
CA ASN A 219 4.58 -3.72 -28.60
C ASN A 219 3.61 -4.90 -28.84
N ASN A 220 4.11 -6.06 -29.29
CA ASN A 220 3.35 -7.32 -29.36
C ASN A 220 1.94 -7.20 -29.98
N GLU A 221 1.86 -6.71 -31.23
CA GLU A 221 0.59 -6.47 -31.98
C GLU A 221 -0.34 -5.41 -31.35
N GLN A 222 0.17 -4.57 -30.45
CA GLN A 222 -0.51 -3.40 -29.90
C GLN A 222 0.29 -2.12 -30.20
N ALA A 223 -0.39 -1.01 -30.50
CA ALA A 223 0.23 0.31 -30.59
C ALA A 223 -0.29 1.21 -29.47
N LEU A 224 0.66 1.82 -28.74
CA LEU A 224 0.42 2.72 -27.63
C LEU A 224 0.75 4.16 -28.05
N LEU A 225 -0.18 5.10 -27.86
CA LEU A 225 0.03 6.53 -28.02
C LEU A 225 -0.46 7.27 -26.77
N MET A 226 0.25 8.32 -26.35
CA MET A 226 -0.18 9.15 -25.21
C MET A 226 -0.33 10.61 -25.62
N PHE A 227 -1.51 11.15 -25.37
CA PHE A 227 -1.91 12.52 -25.68
C PHE A 227 -2.24 13.29 -24.41
N GLU A 228 -1.91 14.57 -24.37
CA GLU A 228 -2.37 15.50 -23.33
C GLU A 228 -2.99 16.74 -23.97
N MET A 229 -3.88 17.43 -23.24
CA MET A 229 -4.47 18.66 -23.73
C MET A 229 -3.36 19.67 -24.03
N ARG A 230 -3.34 20.18 -25.26
CA ARG A 230 -2.42 21.24 -25.64
C ARG A 230 -2.82 22.51 -24.88
N GLU A 231 -1.93 23.05 -24.05
CA GLU A 231 -2.21 24.35 -23.41
C GLU A 231 -2.49 25.40 -24.49
N PRO A 232 -3.42 26.33 -24.25
CA PRO A 232 -3.73 27.40 -25.19
C PRO A 232 -2.52 28.34 -25.30
N VAL A 233 -1.67 28.08 -26.29
CA VAL A 233 -0.52 28.91 -26.62
C VAL A 233 -1.01 30.35 -26.77
N GLY A 234 -0.45 31.27 -25.97
CA GLY A 234 -0.86 32.68 -25.89
C GLY A 234 -0.56 33.54 -27.13
N GLY A 235 -0.61 32.95 -28.32
CA GLY A 235 -0.53 33.63 -29.60
C GLY A 235 -1.86 34.34 -29.89
N LYS A 236 -1.79 35.67 -30.05
CA LYS A 236 -2.93 36.47 -30.51
C LYS A 236 -3.45 35.90 -31.84
N VAL A 237 -4.72 35.51 -31.88
CA VAL A 237 -5.41 35.24 -33.15
C VAL A 237 -5.51 36.57 -33.89
N LYS A 238 -4.56 36.83 -34.80
CA LYS A 238 -4.80 37.75 -35.91
C LYS A 238 -5.85 37.08 -36.78
N ALA A 239 -7.07 37.59 -36.76
CA ALA A 239 -8.00 37.33 -37.85
C ALA A 239 -7.37 37.92 -39.11
N ASN A 240 -7.05 37.09 -40.09
CA ASN A 240 -6.71 37.59 -41.42
C ASN A 240 -7.97 38.25 -41.99
N GLY A 241 -7.81 39.46 -42.52
CA GLY A 241 -8.89 40.12 -43.26
C GLY A 241 -9.26 39.27 -44.48
N VAL A 242 -10.55 39.26 -44.81
CA VAL A 242 -11.06 38.66 -46.04
C VAL A 242 -10.63 39.54 -47.22
N GLU A 243 -10.31 38.90 -48.34
CA GLU A 243 -10.05 39.56 -49.61
C GLU A 243 -11.39 40.05 -50.19
N GLU A 244 -11.53 41.36 -50.42
CA GLU A 244 -12.59 41.90 -51.28
C GLU A 244 -11.96 42.32 -52.62
N GLU A 245 -12.37 41.67 -53.71
CA GLU A 245 -12.12 42.15 -55.08
C GLU A 245 -13.12 43.27 -55.41
N GLY A 246 -12.64 44.34 -56.06
CA GLY A 246 -13.45 45.49 -56.51
C GLY A 246 -12.67 46.43 -57.42
#